data_AF-A0A3R6Y9R1-F1
#
_entry.id   AF-A0A3R6Y9R1-F1
#
_cell.length_a   1.000
_cell.length_b   1.000
_cell.length_c   1.000
_cell.angle_alpha   90.00
_cell.angle_beta   90.00
_cell.angle_gamma   90.00
#
_symmetry.space_group_name_H-M   'P 1'
#
loop_
_entity.id
_entity.type
_entity.pdbx_description
1 polymer ?
#
loop_
_entity_poly.entity_id
_entity_poly.type
_entity_poly.pdbx_seq_one_letter_code
_entity_poly.pdbx_strand_id
1 'polypeptide(L)'
;SNRRVAMLISFVEVDGILYYCPLAEFSSRYDSPRLEGSLVVADPITAESPLTNAKSASGKIVLVQRGGCDFLSKTIQVQKAGGIAVIVANTDEENPQLAFVMDAGLTRSGVSAKIPALMAPFATAQHLLDLVGATTSLKLNIAIVLLDAAEASTVLDAQERLRQQHAREADALRMQLEREKKQREATMLLRSRLVKDNQAAKALVDHVLPSTELAHRQVGGLATSFAEAADESVSVVNTVYIPPEPPLLSTKSSAGAVTAEPIKSPMAPKLLGILEANSTGLLVLDVQYYCAMPHVGKHSSMDCTTGKEYYFDRIKTTMVPSIQTILQLMRQRSMEIVYATIESMTKNGRDRSRAHKVAGIHVAKHSFDAKVLESVAPTDYDIVIPRTAISLLGTTNADYVLRNLGISCLVIVGVSTLGTVETTVRDALDRGYTVVVVEDAVAFETPEEHMDVIKRASRMGAHILDTRDLLFEVQTTCPPRLAVEAVSM
;
A
#
# COMPACT_ATOMS: atom_id res chain seq x y z
N SER A 1 22.52 -31.15 22.80
CA SER A 1 22.66 -29.70 22.59
C SER A 1 21.68 -29.25 21.52
N ASN A 2 20.45 -28.91 21.93
CA ASN A 2 19.40 -28.43 21.04
C ASN A 2 19.68 -26.97 20.69
N ARG A 3 20.25 -26.72 19.50
CA ARG A 3 20.22 -25.38 18.90
C ARG A 3 18.75 -25.08 18.59
N ARG A 4 18.19 -24.08 19.28
CA ARG A 4 16.95 -23.39 18.88
C ARG A 4 17.02 -23.12 17.39
N VAL A 5 16.03 -23.55 16.62
CA VAL A 5 15.92 -23.16 15.21
C VAL A 5 15.51 -21.69 15.22
N ALA A 6 16.48 -20.78 15.25
CA ALA A 6 16.23 -19.36 15.03
C ALA A 6 15.53 -19.24 13.68
N MET A 7 14.37 -18.58 13.64
CA MET A 7 13.75 -18.29 12.37
C MET A 7 14.57 -17.25 11.65
N LEU A 8 14.99 -17.62 10.45
CA LEU A 8 15.89 -16.83 9.64
C LEU A 8 15.07 -16.08 8.60
N ILE A 9 15.32 -14.78 8.50
CA ILE A 9 14.71 -13.87 7.55
C ILE A 9 15.62 -13.82 6.32
N SER A 10 15.04 -14.00 5.14
CA SER A 10 15.78 -14.12 3.89
C SER A 10 15.98 -12.78 3.19
N PHE A 11 17.20 -12.58 2.71
CA PHE A 11 17.63 -11.44 1.93
C PHE A 11 18.38 -11.90 0.69
N VAL A 12 18.35 -11.10 -0.37
CA VAL A 12 19.24 -11.22 -1.53
C VAL A 12 20.28 -10.13 -1.43
N GLU A 13 21.55 -10.50 -1.33
CA GLU A 13 22.69 -9.60 -1.32
C GLU A 13 23.23 -9.39 -2.73
N VAL A 14 23.37 -8.13 -3.13
CA VAL A 14 23.97 -7.71 -4.39
C VAL A 14 24.92 -6.55 -4.09
N ASP A 15 26.19 -6.68 -4.47
CA ASP A 15 27.23 -5.67 -4.22
C ASP A 15 27.30 -5.17 -2.76
N GLY A 16 27.03 -6.05 -1.79
CA GLY A 16 27.03 -5.74 -0.36
C GLY A 16 25.75 -5.10 0.17
N ILE A 17 24.73 -4.92 -0.67
CA ILE A 17 23.40 -4.40 -0.29
C ILE A 17 22.42 -5.58 -0.14
N LEU A 18 21.75 -5.66 1.00
CA LEU A 18 20.79 -6.72 1.32
C LEU A 18 19.36 -6.29 1.01
N TYR A 19 18.71 -6.95 0.06
CA TYR A 19 17.31 -6.71 -0.30
C TYR A 19 16.42 -7.74 0.37
N TYR A 20 15.39 -7.30 1.08
CA TYR A 20 14.43 -8.21 1.69
C TYR A 20 13.63 -8.95 0.61
N CYS A 21 13.67 -10.28 0.66
CA CYS A 21 12.97 -11.16 -0.26
C CYS A 21 12.43 -12.35 0.53
N PRO A 22 11.12 -12.42 0.83
CA PRO A 22 10.57 -13.52 1.63
C PRO A 22 10.75 -14.88 0.96
N LEU A 23 11.10 -15.89 1.77
CA LEU A 23 11.26 -17.29 1.36
C LEU A 23 9.91 -18.01 1.34
N ALA A 24 9.70 -18.87 0.36
CA ALA A 24 8.51 -19.71 0.24
C ALA A 24 8.52 -20.87 1.23
N GLU A 25 7.42 -21.05 1.95
CA GLU A 25 7.24 -22.10 2.97
C GLU A 25 7.33 -23.52 2.40
N PHE A 26 6.95 -23.72 1.12
CA PHE A 26 6.95 -25.03 0.48
C PHE A 26 8.33 -25.48 -0.03
N SER A 27 9.34 -24.62 0.05
CA SER A 27 10.71 -24.94 -0.37
C SER A 27 11.48 -25.58 0.78
N SER A 28 12.35 -26.55 0.46
CA SER A 28 13.23 -27.13 1.48
C SER A 28 14.10 -26.05 2.12
N ARG A 29 14.10 -25.99 3.47
CA ARG A 29 15.07 -25.19 4.22
C ARG A 29 16.48 -25.63 3.79
N TYR A 30 17.30 -24.69 3.36
CA TYR A 30 18.71 -24.97 3.06
C TYR A 30 19.51 -24.71 4.34
N ASP A 31 20.31 -25.70 4.75
CA ASP A 31 20.98 -25.70 6.06
C ASP A 31 22.15 -24.69 6.17
N SER A 32 22.42 -23.95 5.09
CA SER A 32 23.51 -22.97 5.04
C SER A 32 22.96 -21.55 5.22
N PRO A 33 23.56 -20.71 6.08
CA PRO A 33 23.09 -19.33 6.31
C PRO A 33 23.31 -18.41 5.10
N ARG A 34 24.09 -18.86 4.10
CA ARG A 34 24.43 -18.13 2.90
C ARG A 34 24.51 -19.08 1.71
N LEU A 35 23.85 -18.72 0.61
CA LEU A 35 23.91 -19.43 -0.67
C LEU A 35 24.38 -18.47 -1.75
N GLU A 36 25.60 -18.65 -2.24
CA GLU A 36 26.16 -17.84 -3.31
C GLU A 36 25.99 -18.50 -4.67
N GLY A 37 25.68 -17.70 -5.68
CA GLY A 37 25.57 -18.20 -7.04
C GLY A 37 25.50 -17.07 -8.06
N SER A 38 25.85 -17.39 -9.31
CA SER A 38 25.62 -16.45 -10.41
C SER A 38 24.12 -16.39 -10.72
N LEU A 39 23.60 -15.18 -10.96
CA LEU A 39 22.22 -14.94 -11.36
C LEU A 39 22.05 -15.13 -12.87
N VAL A 40 21.01 -15.86 -13.27
CA VAL A 40 20.60 -16.03 -14.68
C VAL A 40 19.10 -15.80 -14.81
N VAL A 41 18.68 -15.08 -15.84
CA VAL A 41 17.26 -14.91 -16.16
C VAL A 41 16.74 -16.16 -16.89
N ALA A 42 15.57 -16.65 -16.49
CA ALA A 42 14.93 -17.78 -17.16
C ALA A 42 14.51 -17.44 -18.59
N ASP A 43 14.54 -18.43 -19.47
CA ASP A 43 13.95 -18.33 -20.81
C ASP A 43 13.01 -19.53 -21.04
N PRO A 44 11.69 -19.33 -21.18
CA PRO A 44 10.98 -18.05 -21.08
C PRO A 44 11.01 -17.46 -19.67
N ILE A 45 10.98 -16.13 -19.56
CA ILE A 45 11.11 -15.42 -18.27
C ILE A 45 10.04 -15.80 -17.26
N THR A 46 8.85 -16.19 -17.70
CA THR A 46 7.74 -16.61 -16.83
C THR A 46 7.84 -18.07 -16.36
N ALA A 47 8.71 -18.89 -16.97
CA ALA A 47 8.85 -20.33 -16.69
C ALA A 47 7.52 -21.12 -16.72
N GLU A 48 6.58 -20.73 -17.57
CA GLU A 48 5.30 -21.45 -17.78
C GLU A 48 5.50 -22.75 -18.56
N SER A 49 6.56 -22.81 -19.36
CA SER A 49 7.03 -24.00 -20.07
C SER A 49 8.46 -24.36 -19.62
N PRO A 50 8.97 -25.56 -19.96
CA PRO A 50 10.34 -25.95 -19.62
C PRO A 50 11.37 -24.95 -20.16
N LEU A 51 12.38 -24.63 -19.34
CA LEU A 51 13.39 -23.63 -19.69
C LEU A 51 14.21 -24.07 -20.91
N THR A 52 14.24 -23.24 -21.94
CA THR A 52 15.05 -23.43 -23.15
C THR A 52 16.54 -23.29 -22.83
N ASN A 53 16.86 -22.42 -21.86
CA ASN A 53 18.22 -22.10 -21.44
C ASN A 53 18.72 -22.97 -20.27
N ALA A 54 18.21 -24.19 -20.10
CA ALA A 54 18.53 -25.08 -18.97
C ALA A 54 20.03 -25.28 -18.73
N LYS A 55 20.85 -25.42 -19.79
CA LYS A 55 22.32 -25.54 -19.67
C LYS A 55 22.96 -24.33 -18.99
N SER A 56 22.39 -23.14 -19.20
CA SER A 56 22.90 -21.90 -18.61
C SER A 56 22.42 -21.68 -17.17
N ALA A 57 21.26 -22.25 -16.83
CA ALA A 57 20.62 -22.18 -15.51
C ALA A 57 21.15 -23.24 -14.52
N SER A 58 21.69 -24.35 -15.02
CA SER A 58 22.25 -25.42 -14.19
C SER A 58 23.36 -24.90 -13.27
N GLY A 59 23.25 -25.19 -11.96
CA GLY A 59 24.21 -24.76 -10.94
C GLY A 59 24.10 -23.28 -10.54
N LYS A 60 23.04 -22.57 -10.95
CA LYS A 60 22.90 -21.12 -10.77
C LYS A 60 21.57 -20.72 -10.12
N ILE A 61 21.53 -19.48 -9.64
CA ILE A 61 20.31 -18.88 -9.11
C ILE A 61 19.53 -18.31 -10.28
N VAL A 62 18.25 -18.65 -10.39
CA VAL A 62 17.44 -18.32 -11.56
C VAL A 62 16.40 -17.26 -11.21
N LEU A 63 16.40 -16.15 -11.94
CA LEU A 63 15.38 -15.11 -11.85
C LEU A 63 14.23 -15.44 -12.83
N VAL A 64 13.02 -15.48 -12.31
CA VAL A 64 11.79 -15.79 -13.04
C VAL A 64 10.79 -14.68 -12.77
N GLN A 65 9.96 -14.28 -13.73
CA GLN A 65 8.91 -13.30 -13.54
C GLN A 65 7.57 -13.96 -13.20
N ARG A 66 6.77 -13.28 -12.37
CA ARG A 66 5.38 -13.67 -12.12
C ARG A 66 4.61 -13.76 -13.44
N GLY A 67 3.75 -14.78 -13.55
CA GLY A 67 2.98 -15.08 -14.76
C GLY A 67 1.74 -15.92 -14.43
N GLY A 68 1.18 -16.61 -15.43
CA GLY A 68 -0.08 -17.35 -15.33
C GLY A 68 -0.03 -18.68 -14.57
N CYS A 69 1.15 -19.23 -14.29
CA CYS A 69 1.32 -20.46 -13.49
C CYS A 69 1.75 -20.18 -12.05
N ASP A 70 1.47 -21.11 -11.14
CA ASP A 70 1.76 -20.96 -9.70
C ASP A 70 3.27 -20.97 -9.36
N PHE A 71 3.59 -20.46 -8.16
CA PHE A 71 4.96 -20.28 -7.67
C PHE A 71 5.74 -21.61 -7.58
N LEU A 72 5.05 -22.69 -7.18
CA LEU A 72 5.64 -24.01 -7.01
C LEU A 72 5.99 -24.66 -8.35
N SER A 73 5.13 -24.52 -9.35
CA SER A 73 5.34 -25.00 -10.72
C SER A 73 6.58 -24.36 -11.33
N LYS A 74 6.75 -23.05 -11.19
CA LYS A 74 7.96 -22.33 -11.63
C LYS A 74 9.22 -22.87 -10.96
N THR A 75 9.14 -23.06 -9.65
CA THR A 75 10.24 -23.60 -8.84
C THR A 75 10.64 -25.01 -9.32
N ILE A 76 9.66 -25.88 -9.61
CA ILE A 76 9.90 -27.23 -10.12
C ILE A 76 10.57 -27.20 -11.50
N GLN A 77 10.19 -26.28 -12.39
CA GLN A 77 10.82 -26.16 -13.71
C GLN A 77 12.29 -25.73 -13.60
N VAL A 78 12.59 -24.75 -12.74
CA VAL A 78 13.96 -24.34 -12.45
C VAL A 78 14.77 -25.49 -11.86
N GLN A 79 14.19 -26.25 -10.94
CA GLN A 79 14.83 -27.43 -10.37
C GLN A 79 15.14 -28.49 -11.42
N LYS A 80 14.22 -28.75 -12.38
CA LYS A 80 14.44 -29.68 -13.49
C LYS A 80 15.56 -29.21 -14.43
N ALA A 81 15.72 -27.90 -14.58
CA ALA A 81 16.83 -27.29 -15.31
C ALA A 81 18.16 -27.33 -14.53
N GLY A 82 18.15 -27.79 -13.28
CA GLY A 82 19.32 -27.91 -12.41
C GLY A 82 19.71 -26.61 -11.70
N GLY A 83 18.81 -25.62 -11.62
CA GLY A 83 19.03 -24.40 -10.82
C GLY A 83 19.11 -24.72 -9.33
N ILE A 84 19.90 -23.93 -8.59
CA ILE A 84 20.15 -24.13 -7.15
C ILE A 84 19.22 -23.31 -6.25
N ALA A 85 18.59 -22.26 -6.81
CA ALA A 85 17.58 -21.43 -6.16
C ALA A 85 16.74 -20.70 -7.22
N VAL A 86 15.55 -20.26 -6.85
CA VAL A 86 14.71 -19.40 -7.70
C VAL A 86 14.37 -18.10 -6.98
N ILE A 87 14.47 -16.99 -7.70
CA ILE A 87 13.96 -15.69 -7.30
C ILE A 87 12.82 -15.37 -8.27
N VAL A 88 11.62 -15.17 -7.74
CA VAL A 88 10.45 -14.80 -8.52
C VAL A 88 10.24 -13.29 -8.38
N ALA A 89 10.36 -12.58 -9.49
CA ALA A 89 10.10 -11.16 -9.61
C ALA A 89 8.60 -10.88 -9.53
N ASN A 90 8.18 -10.07 -8.56
CA ASN A 90 6.83 -9.51 -8.54
C ASN A 90 6.68 -8.48 -9.67
N THR A 91 5.48 -8.40 -10.24
CA THR A 91 5.14 -7.54 -11.38
C THR A 91 4.16 -6.43 -10.99
N ASP A 92 4.00 -6.19 -9.69
CA ASP A 92 3.14 -5.13 -9.15
C ASP A 92 3.90 -3.80 -9.16
N GLU A 93 3.63 -2.98 -10.17
CA GLU A 93 4.26 -1.65 -10.31
C GLU A 93 3.67 -0.61 -9.35
N GLU A 94 2.40 -0.79 -8.96
CA GLU A 94 1.69 0.13 -8.05
C GLU A 94 2.27 0.03 -6.63
N ASN A 95 2.69 -1.16 -6.22
CA ASN A 95 3.33 -1.42 -4.93
C ASN A 95 4.75 -1.97 -5.12
N PRO A 96 5.72 -1.12 -5.48
CA PRO A 96 7.03 -1.58 -5.96
C PRO A 96 7.85 -2.31 -4.89
N GLN A 97 7.55 -2.08 -3.61
CA GLN A 97 8.24 -2.68 -2.46
C GLN A 97 7.54 -3.94 -1.92
N LEU A 98 6.39 -4.29 -2.49
CA LEU A 98 5.60 -5.42 -2.03
C LEU A 98 6.23 -6.74 -2.49
N ALA A 99 6.63 -7.56 -1.52
CA ALA A 99 6.88 -8.97 -1.73
C ALA A 99 6.10 -9.81 -0.72
N PHE A 100 5.39 -10.80 -1.24
CA PHE A 100 4.67 -11.80 -0.49
C PHE A 100 4.99 -13.16 -1.12
N VAL A 101 4.80 -14.24 -0.38
CA VAL A 101 4.78 -15.56 -1.00
C VAL A 101 3.40 -16.12 -0.77
N MET A 102 2.71 -16.47 -1.86
CA MET A 102 1.49 -17.25 -1.74
C MET A 102 1.88 -18.67 -1.36
N ASP A 103 1.22 -19.18 -0.32
CA ASP A 103 1.22 -20.60 -0.03
C ASP A 103 0.58 -21.32 -1.22
N ALA A 104 1.43 -21.88 -2.08
CA ALA A 104 0.98 -22.86 -3.05
C ALA A 104 0.65 -24.10 -2.22
N GLY A 105 -0.57 -24.12 -1.68
CA GLY A 105 -1.14 -25.33 -1.08
C GLY A 105 -0.80 -26.50 -2.00
N LEU A 106 -0.40 -27.62 -1.39
CA LEU A 106 0.04 -28.84 -2.05
C LEU A 106 -0.52 -28.93 -3.46
N THR A 107 0.33 -28.97 -4.48
CA THR A 107 -0.14 -29.33 -5.82
C THR A 107 -1.00 -30.57 -5.68
N ARG A 108 -2.07 -30.68 -6.50
CA ARG A 108 -2.97 -31.85 -6.56
C ARG A 108 -2.24 -33.20 -6.78
N SER A 109 -0.91 -33.19 -6.91
CA SER A 109 0.03 -34.27 -7.16
C SER A 109 1.06 -34.56 -6.05
N GLY A 110 1.08 -33.83 -4.93
CA GLY A 110 1.96 -34.13 -3.78
C GLY A 110 3.47 -33.89 -4.01
N VAL A 111 3.83 -33.04 -4.97
CA VAL A 111 5.24 -32.74 -5.31
C VAL A 111 5.71 -31.50 -4.56
N SER A 112 6.82 -31.62 -3.81
CA SER A 112 7.47 -30.51 -3.09
C SER A 112 8.79 -30.09 -3.76
N ALA A 113 9.11 -28.78 -3.69
CA ALA A 113 10.35 -28.22 -4.21
C ALA A 113 11.52 -28.42 -3.22
N LYS A 114 12.70 -28.78 -3.76
CA LYS A 114 13.94 -29.04 -3.01
C LYS A 114 14.98 -27.92 -3.14
N ILE A 115 14.62 -26.81 -3.80
CA ILE A 115 15.47 -25.64 -3.93
C ILE A 115 14.75 -24.44 -3.28
N PRO A 116 15.48 -23.52 -2.65
CA PRO A 116 14.89 -22.33 -2.06
C PRO A 116 14.23 -21.46 -3.14
N ALA A 117 13.05 -20.95 -2.81
CA ALA A 117 12.27 -20.07 -3.67
C ALA A 117 11.96 -18.77 -2.93
N LEU A 118 12.37 -17.63 -3.48
CA LEU A 118 12.17 -16.31 -2.89
C LEU A 118 11.32 -15.45 -3.79
N MET A 119 10.55 -14.52 -3.22
CA MET A 119 9.91 -13.45 -4.00
C MET A 119 10.69 -12.15 -3.85
N ALA A 120 11.07 -11.54 -4.97
CA ALA A 120 11.65 -10.19 -4.99
C ALA A 120 10.52 -9.16 -5.22
N PRO A 121 10.50 -8.05 -4.44
CA PRO A 121 9.65 -6.90 -4.74
C PRO A 121 9.89 -6.39 -6.15
N PHE A 122 8.92 -5.69 -6.75
CA PHE A 122 9.06 -5.19 -8.11
C PHE A 122 10.28 -4.25 -8.28
N ALA A 123 10.54 -3.34 -7.33
CA ALA A 123 11.72 -2.47 -7.36
C ALA A 123 13.03 -3.27 -7.31
N THR A 124 13.12 -4.26 -6.42
CA THR A 124 14.29 -5.14 -6.33
C THR A 124 14.44 -5.98 -7.58
N ALA A 125 13.35 -6.53 -8.11
CA ALA A 125 13.33 -7.34 -9.32
C ALA A 125 13.78 -6.53 -10.54
N GLN A 126 13.28 -5.31 -10.69
CA GLN A 126 13.69 -4.43 -11.78
C GLN A 126 15.18 -4.09 -11.66
N HIS A 127 15.66 -3.78 -10.46
CA HIS A 127 17.08 -3.54 -10.23
C HIS A 127 17.95 -4.77 -10.58
N LEU A 128 17.53 -5.97 -10.21
CA LEU A 128 18.21 -7.22 -10.57
C LEU A 128 18.21 -7.45 -12.09
N LEU A 129 17.09 -7.19 -12.77
CA LEU A 129 16.98 -7.31 -14.23
C LEU A 129 17.90 -6.30 -14.94
N ASP A 130 17.93 -5.05 -14.49
CA ASP A 130 18.78 -4.00 -15.04
C ASP A 130 20.27 -4.35 -14.88
N LEU A 131 20.66 -4.87 -13.71
CA LEU A 131 22.03 -5.33 -13.46
C LEU A 131 22.39 -6.51 -14.37
N VAL A 132 21.53 -7.50 -14.55
CA VAL A 132 21.80 -8.62 -15.47
C VAL A 132 21.89 -8.13 -16.92
N GLY A 133 21.01 -7.20 -17.34
CA GLY A 133 21.00 -6.64 -18.69
C GLY A 133 22.23 -5.77 -19.02
N ALA A 134 22.71 -4.98 -18.06
CA ALA A 134 23.92 -4.15 -18.21
C ALA A 134 25.20 -5.00 -18.29
N THR A 135 25.16 -6.23 -17.76
CA THR A 135 26.33 -7.09 -17.64
C THR A 135 26.47 -8.01 -18.85
N THR A 136 26.83 -7.46 -20.02
CA THR A 136 26.87 -8.19 -21.30
C THR A 136 28.00 -9.23 -21.41
N SER A 137 28.88 -9.36 -20.41
CA SER A 137 30.00 -10.34 -20.40
C SER A 137 30.44 -10.86 -19.03
N LEU A 138 30.10 -10.19 -17.92
CA LEU A 138 30.43 -10.61 -16.56
C LEU A 138 29.26 -11.39 -15.93
N LYS A 139 29.57 -12.34 -15.06
CA LYS A 139 28.54 -13.07 -14.29
C LYS A 139 28.16 -12.22 -13.09
N LEU A 140 26.89 -11.80 -13.00
CA LEU A 140 26.39 -11.17 -11.78
C LEU A 140 26.32 -12.22 -10.68
N ASN A 141 27.14 -12.08 -9.64
CA ASN A 141 27.10 -12.97 -8.48
C ASN A 141 26.26 -12.34 -7.39
N ILE A 142 25.37 -13.13 -6.81
CA ILE A 142 24.52 -12.72 -5.71
C ILE A 142 24.62 -13.75 -4.58
N ALA A 143 24.24 -13.35 -3.38
CA ALA A 143 24.11 -14.26 -2.25
C ALA A 143 22.68 -14.23 -1.72
N ILE A 144 22.10 -15.38 -1.42
CA ILE A 144 20.89 -15.44 -0.61
C ILE A 144 21.36 -15.63 0.83
N VAL A 145 20.97 -14.70 1.71
CA VAL A 145 21.44 -14.63 3.10
C VAL A 145 20.25 -14.82 4.04
N LEU A 146 20.47 -15.62 5.06
CA LEU A 146 19.54 -15.90 6.14
C LEU A 146 20.04 -15.20 7.41
N LEU A 147 19.31 -14.18 7.86
CA LEU A 147 19.64 -13.40 9.04
C LEU A 147 18.71 -13.72 10.19
N ASP A 148 19.18 -13.62 11.43
CA ASP A 148 18.27 -13.71 12.57
C ASP A 148 17.39 -12.45 12.70
N ALA A 149 16.39 -12.50 13.58
CA ALA A 149 15.45 -11.40 13.76
C ALA A 149 16.11 -10.07 14.20
N ALA A 150 17.19 -10.11 14.97
CA ALA A 150 17.88 -8.92 15.44
C ALA A 150 18.73 -8.28 14.32
N GLU A 151 19.45 -9.12 13.58
CA GLU A 151 20.25 -8.71 12.42
C GLU A 151 19.35 -8.14 11.31
N ALA A 152 18.29 -8.85 10.96
CA ALA A 152 17.31 -8.41 9.96
C ALA A 152 16.65 -7.08 10.34
N SER A 153 16.25 -6.91 11.61
CA SER A 153 15.69 -5.66 12.11
C SER A 153 16.67 -4.49 11.92
N THR A 154 17.94 -4.71 12.21
CA THR A 154 18.99 -3.68 12.05
C THR A 154 19.18 -3.28 10.59
N VAL A 155 19.19 -4.26 9.66
CA VAL A 155 19.30 -4.01 8.22
C VAL A 155 18.09 -3.24 7.70
N LEU A 156 16.87 -3.68 8.05
CA LEU A 156 15.63 -3.03 7.63
C LEU A 156 15.52 -1.59 8.17
N ASP A 157 15.90 -1.36 9.43
CA ASP A 157 15.95 -0.03 10.04
C ASP A 157 16.97 0.89 9.36
N ALA A 158 18.11 0.35 8.92
CA ALA A 158 19.10 1.11 8.16
C ALA A 158 18.56 1.50 6.78
N GLN A 159 17.89 0.58 6.09
CA GLN A 159 17.26 0.85 4.79
C GLN A 159 16.12 1.87 4.88
N GLU A 160 15.29 1.78 5.91
CA GLU A 160 14.20 2.73 6.14
C GLU A 160 14.75 4.14 6.40
N ARG A 161 15.81 4.27 7.21
CA ARG A 161 16.48 5.56 7.44
C ARG A 161 17.04 6.16 6.17
N LEU A 162 17.70 5.34 5.34
CA LEU A 162 18.24 5.80 4.06
C LEU A 162 17.11 6.25 3.12
N ARG A 163 16.00 5.49 3.06
CA ARG A 163 14.81 5.85 2.27
C ARG A 163 14.18 7.16 2.74
N GLN A 164 13.99 7.34 4.04
CA GLN A 164 13.46 8.59 4.59
C GLN A 164 14.38 9.77 4.30
N GLN A 165 15.70 9.55 4.29
CA GLN A 165 16.65 10.59 3.92
C GLN A 165 16.52 10.96 2.43
N HIS A 166 16.50 9.97 1.53
CA HIS A 166 16.34 10.22 0.09
C HIS A 166 15.00 10.89 -0.24
N ALA A 167 13.91 10.50 0.42
CA ALA A 167 12.60 11.13 0.26
C ALA A 167 12.64 12.61 0.68
N ARG A 168 13.25 12.91 1.83
CA ARG A 168 13.45 14.30 2.30
C ARG A 168 14.31 15.12 1.34
N GLU A 169 15.36 14.54 0.79
CA GLU A 169 16.23 15.18 -0.19
C GLU A 169 15.47 15.48 -1.50
N ALA A 170 14.65 14.54 -1.98
CA ALA A 170 13.80 14.74 -3.15
C ALA A 170 12.75 15.84 -2.94
N ASP A 171 12.09 15.85 -1.77
CA ASP A 171 11.13 16.89 -1.41
C ASP A 171 11.79 18.27 -1.28
N ALA A 172 12.99 18.33 -0.69
CA ALA A 172 13.76 19.57 -0.60
C ALA A 172 14.11 20.10 -2.01
N LEU A 173 14.54 19.22 -2.92
CA LEU A 173 14.83 19.58 -4.31
C LEU A 173 13.57 20.09 -5.03
N ARG A 174 12.43 19.43 -4.83
CA ARG A 174 11.14 19.84 -5.40
C ARG A 174 10.70 21.22 -4.89
N MET A 175 10.80 21.46 -3.58
CA MET A 175 10.51 22.77 -2.99
C MET A 175 11.46 23.86 -3.51
N GLN A 176 12.74 23.53 -3.73
CA GLN A 176 13.71 24.47 -4.30
C GLN A 176 13.34 24.84 -5.75
N LEU A 177 13.02 23.85 -6.58
CA LEU A 177 12.55 24.08 -7.96
C LEU A 177 11.28 24.94 -8.01
N GLU A 178 10.32 24.69 -7.11
CA GLU A 178 9.10 25.51 -7.03
C GLU A 178 9.38 26.95 -6.58
N ARG A 179 10.30 27.15 -5.62
CA ARG A 179 10.73 28.49 -5.20
C ARG A 179 11.41 29.24 -6.33
N GLU A 180 12.29 28.58 -7.07
CA GLU A 180 12.95 29.18 -8.24
C GLU A 180 11.93 29.54 -9.34
N LYS A 181 10.96 28.67 -9.60
CA LYS A 181 9.88 28.95 -10.55
C LYS A 181 9.05 30.17 -10.14
N LYS A 182 8.62 30.24 -8.88
CA LYS A 182 7.88 31.40 -8.33
C LYS A 182 8.71 32.68 -8.38
N GLN A 183 10.01 32.61 -8.10
CA GLN A 183 10.90 33.77 -8.16
C GLN A 183 11.10 34.26 -9.59
N ARG A 184 11.20 33.36 -10.58
CA ARG A 184 11.25 33.71 -12.01
C ARG A 184 9.95 34.36 -12.46
N GLU A 185 8.80 33.81 -12.09
CA GLU A 185 7.48 34.39 -12.42
C GLU A 185 7.30 35.79 -11.80
N ALA A 186 7.63 35.96 -10.52
CA ALA A 186 7.56 37.26 -9.85
C ALA A 186 8.49 38.30 -10.51
N THR A 187 9.71 37.90 -10.87
CA THR A 187 10.68 38.77 -11.57
C THR A 187 10.17 39.17 -12.95
N MET A 188 9.54 38.25 -13.68
CA MET A 188 8.93 38.52 -14.98
C MET A 188 7.76 39.52 -14.88
N LEU A 189 6.90 39.36 -13.86
CA LEU A 189 5.79 40.28 -13.59
C LEU A 189 6.26 41.68 -13.17
N LEU A 190 7.32 41.77 -12.36
CA LEU A 190 7.91 43.06 -11.99
C LEU A 190 8.50 43.76 -13.22
N ARG A 191 9.21 43.02 -14.08
CA ARG A 191 9.75 43.56 -15.34
C ARG A 191 8.65 44.06 -16.27
N SER A 192 7.54 43.33 -16.40
CA SER A 192 6.43 43.76 -17.26
C SER A 192 5.71 45.01 -16.74
N ARG A 193 5.55 45.14 -15.41
CA ARG A 193 5.02 46.36 -14.79
C ARG A 193 5.93 47.56 -14.99
N LEU A 194 7.24 47.40 -14.76
CA LEU A 194 8.22 48.48 -14.97
C LEU A 194 8.25 48.99 -16.42
N VAL A 195 8.09 48.10 -17.40
CA VAL A 195 8.00 48.50 -18.82
C VAL A 195 6.73 49.31 -19.08
N LYS A 196 5.58 48.90 -18.52
CA LYS A 196 4.33 49.66 -18.65
C LYS A 196 4.42 51.03 -17.98
N ASP A 197 4.98 51.10 -16.78
CA ASP A 197 5.14 52.36 -16.04
C ASP A 197 6.09 53.32 -16.77
N ASN A 198 7.19 52.81 -17.35
CA ASN A 198 8.08 53.61 -18.20
C ASN A 198 7.39 54.11 -19.48
N GLN A 199 6.56 53.29 -20.12
CA GLN A 199 5.79 53.72 -21.30
C GLN A 199 4.75 54.79 -20.94
N ALA A 200 4.07 54.64 -19.80
CA ALA A 200 3.12 55.62 -19.29
C ALA A 200 3.82 56.94 -18.91
N ALA A 201 4.98 56.87 -18.25
CA ALA A 201 5.80 58.05 -17.93
C ALA A 201 6.29 58.75 -19.19
N LYS A 202 6.72 58.01 -20.22
CA LYS A 202 7.12 58.57 -21.51
C LYS A 202 5.97 59.27 -22.23
N ALA A 203 4.78 58.66 -22.25
CA ALA A 203 3.58 59.29 -22.80
C ALA A 203 3.19 60.57 -22.03
N LEU A 204 3.42 60.62 -20.72
CA LEU A 204 3.19 61.83 -19.91
C LEU A 204 4.20 62.93 -20.24
N VAL A 205 5.47 62.58 -20.44
CA VAL A 205 6.53 63.53 -20.82
C VAL A 205 6.28 64.09 -22.23
N ASP A 206 5.85 63.24 -23.16
CA ASP A 206 5.47 63.64 -24.52
C ASP A 206 4.22 64.57 -24.54
N HIS A 207 3.38 64.51 -23.49
CA HIS A 207 2.23 65.42 -23.32
C HIS A 207 2.56 66.76 -22.64
N VAL A 208 3.69 66.86 -21.91
CA VAL A 208 4.06 68.08 -21.15
C VAL A 208 5.04 68.98 -21.94
N LEU A 209 5.72 68.46 -22.96
CA LEU A 209 6.60 69.25 -23.83
C LEU A 209 5.98 69.41 -25.23
N PRO A 210 5.55 70.61 -25.65
CA PRO A 210 5.17 70.85 -27.03
C PRO A 210 6.41 70.80 -27.92
N SER A 211 6.31 70.04 -29.01
CA SER A 211 7.27 70.03 -30.10
C SER A 211 7.52 71.45 -30.62
N THR A 212 8.67 72.03 -30.29
CA THR A 212 9.19 73.19 -31.02
C THR A 212 9.73 72.70 -32.36
N GLU A 213 8.94 72.83 -33.42
CA GLU A 213 9.48 72.85 -34.78
C GLU A 213 10.31 74.14 -34.96
N LEU A 214 11.61 73.96 -35.19
CA LEU A 214 12.46 74.96 -35.82
C LEU A 214 13.01 74.35 -37.11
N ALA A 215 12.55 74.91 -38.22
CA ALA A 215 12.87 74.52 -39.58
C ALA A 215 14.29 74.97 -40.02
N HIS A 216 14.79 74.25 -41.04
CA HIS A 216 15.99 74.44 -41.88
C HIS A 216 17.31 73.87 -41.30
N ARG A 217 18.09 73.04 -42.01
CA ARG A 217 18.32 72.93 -43.47
C ARG A 217 19.01 71.58 -43.78
N GLN A 218 18.65 70.97 -44.91
CA GLN A 218 19.24 69.74 -45.50
C GLN A 218 20.78 69.80 -45.60
N VAL A 219 21.48 68.66 -45.38
CA VAL A 219 22.42 68.03 -46.34
C VAL A 219 22.60 66.54 -45.99
N GLY A 220 22.34 65.66 -46.99
CA GLY A 220 23.16 64.49 -47.33
C GLY A 220 23.23 63.30 -46.36
N GLY A 221 22.55 62.21 -46.72
CA GLY A 221 22.60 60.94 -46.00
C GLY A 221 23.89 60.13 -46.20
N LEU A 222 24.08 59.20 -45.26
CA LEU A 222 24.74 57.92 -45.46
C LEU A 222 24.16 56.95 -44.42
N ALA A 223 23.41 55.98 -44.93
CA ALA A 223 22.77 54.92 -44.15
C ALA A 223 23.76 53.77 -43.91
N THR A 224 23.74 53.19 -42.70
CA THR A 224 24.10 51.79 -42.46
C THR A 224 23.24 51.21 -41.34
N SER A 225 22.40 50.24 -41.71
CA SER A 225 21.92 49.02 -41.01
C SER A 225 21.75 49.04 -39.48
N PHE A 226 20.66 48.54 -38.90
CA PHE A 226 20.20 47.14 -39.00
C PHE A 226 18.68 47.00 -38.90
N ALA A 227 18.17 45.99 -39.60
CA ALA A 227 16.79 45.63 -39.79
C ALA A 227 16.25 44.73 -38.67
N GLU A 228 14.98 44.92 -38.31
CA GLU A 228 14.09 43.87 -37.79
C GLU A 228 12.80 43.92 -38.63
N ALA A 229 12.58 42.87 -39.42
CA ALA A 229 11.40 42.65 -40.27
C ALA A 229 10.25 42.09 -39.41
N ALA A 230 9.06 42.72 -39.46
CA ALA A 230 7.84 42.24 -40.15
C ALA A 230 7.48 40.77 -39.82
N ASP A 231 6.51 40.55 -38.93
CA ASP A 231 5.06 40.43 -39.22
C ASP A 231 4.71 39.09 -39.86
N GLU A 232 3.94 38.26 -39.15
CA GLU A 232 2.85 37.49 -39.74
C GLU A 232 1.92 36.93 -38.65
N SER A 233 0.71 37.48 -38.63
CA SER A 233 -0.46 37.03 -37.90
C SER A 233 -1.03 35.73 -38.47
N VAL A 234 -1.23 34.71 -37.64
CA VAL A 234 -2.19 33.62 -37.90
C VAL A 234 -3.02 33.38 -36.65
N SER A 235 -4.29 33.80 -36.71
CA SER A 235 -5.34 33.46 -35.76
C SER A 235 -5.86 32.04 -36.04
N VAL A 236 -5.66 31.10 -35.11
CA VAL A 236 -6.39 29.82 -35.12
C VAL A 236 -7.45 29.86 -34.03
N VAL A 237 -8.69 30.05 -34.47
CA VAL A 237 -9.90 29.88 -33.66
C VAL A 237 -10.15 28.38 -33.54
N ASN A 238 -9.94 27.81 -32.35
CA ASN A 238 -10.38 26.44 -32.06
C ASN A 238 -11.84 26.45 -31.63
N THR A 239 -12.75 26.27 -32.59
CA THR A 239 -14.12 25.84 -32.37
C THR A 239 -14.13 24.36 -31.96
N VAL A 240 -14.60 24.07 -30.75
CA VAL A 240 -14.86 22.69 -30.28
C VAL A 240 -16.12 22.17 -30.98
N TYR A 241 -15.94 21.21 -31.87
CA TYR A 241 -17.01 20.46 -32.52
C TYR A 241 -17.41 19.27 -31.62
N ILE A 242 -18.66 19.25 -31.17
CA ILE A 242 -19.27 18.13 -30.44
C ILE A 242 -19.91 17.20 -31.48
N PRO A 243 -19.44 15.95 -31.66
CA PRO A 243 -20.11 14.98 -32.53
C PRO A 243 -21.37 14.40 -31.84
N PRO A 244 -22.46 14.14 -32.58
CA PRO A 244 -23.65 13.50 -32.03
C PRO A 244 -23.42 12.00 -31.77
N GLU A 245 -24.01 11.49 -30.68
CA GLU A 245 -23.99 10.07 -30.30
C GLU A 245 -24.56 9.16 -31.41
N PRO A 246 -23.94 8.00 -31.68
CA PRO A 246 -24.49 7.02 -32.60
C PRO A 246 -25.63 6.22 -31.93
N PRO A 247 -26.64 5.75 -32.70
CA PRO A 247 -27.83 5.11 -32.17
C PRO A 247 -27.55 3.71 -31.60
N LEU A 248 -28.23 3.40 -30.49
CA LEU A 248 -28.29 2.09 -29.85
C LEU A 248 -28.76 1.01 -30.83
N LEU A 249 -27.84 0.13 -31.23
CA LEU A 249 -28.17 -1.08 -31.99
C LEU A 249 -28.60 -2.18 -31.02
N SER A 250 -29.88 -2.57 -31.10
CA SER A 250 -30.39 -3.73 -30.39
C SER A 250 -29.76 -5.01 -30.95
N THR A 251 -28.93 -5.70 -30.17
CA THR A 251 -28.59 -7.09 -30.45
C THR A 251 -29.39 -7.98 -29.53
N LYS A 252 -30.43 -8.62 -30.08
CA LYS A 252 -30.99 -9.85 -29.53
C LYS A 252 -29.87 -10.90 -29.52
N SER A 253 -29.30 -11.23 -28.36
CA SER A 253 -28.58 -12.50 -28.20
C SER A 253 -29.53 -13.54 -27.61
N SER A 254 -30.02 -14.40 -28.49
CA SER A 254 -30.52 -15.73 -28.14
C SER A 254 -29.33 -16.61 -27.74
N ALA A 255 -29.28 -17.09 -26.49
CA ALA A 255 -28.58 -18.32 -26.16
C ALA A 255 -28.94 -18.81 -24.74
N GLY A 256 -29.47 -20.04 -24.68
CA GLY A 256 -29.14 -21.00 -23.64
C GLY A 256 -29.76 -20.79 -22.26
N ALA A 257 -30.98 -21.29 -22.08
CA ALA A 257 -31.46 -21.69 -20.77
C ALA A 257 -30.51 -22.76 -20.19
N VAL A 258 -29.73 -22.39 -19.19
CA VAL A 258 -29.15 -23.32 -18.22
C VAL A 258 -29.80 -22.95 -16.89
N THR A 259 -30.62 -23.87 -16.38
CA THR A 259 -31.37 -23.74 -15.14
C THR A 259 -30.44 -23.52 -13.96
N ALA A 260 -30.32 -22.27 -13.52
CA ALA A 260 -29.78 -21.94 -12.20
C ALA A 260 -30.84 -22.26 -11.14
N GLU A 261 -30.45 -23.00 -10.10
CA GLU A 261 -31.26 -23.24 -8.91
C GLU A 261 -31.75 -21.92 -8.30
N PRO A 262 -32.94 -21.88 -7.67
CA PRO A 262 -33.56 -20.64 -7.25
C PRO A 262 -32.72 -19.95 -6.17
N ILE A 263 -32.20 -18.77 -6.52
CA ILE A 263 -31.61 -17.81 -5.59
C ILE A 263 -32.68 -17.50 -4.52
N LYS A 264 -32.36 -17.80 -3.25
CA LYS A 264 -33.16 -17.36 -2.09
C LYS A 264 -33.51 -15.88 -2.27
N SER A 265 -34.80 -15.55 -2.12
CA SER A 265 -35.38 -14.20 -2.08
C SER A 265 -34.37 -13.12 -1.62
N PRO A 266 -34.29 -11.95 -2.27
CA PRO A 266 -33.44 -10.87 -1.80
C PRO A 266 -33.87 -10.50 -0.37
N MET A 267 -32.95 -10.63 0.58
CA MET A 267 -33.17 -10.22 1.97
C MET A 267 -33.30 -8.70 1.99
N ALA A 268 -34.35 -8.18 2.64
CA ALA A 268 -34.46 -6.74 2.87
C ALA A 268 -33.27 -6.27 3.76
N PRO A 269 -32.74 -5.05 3.55
CA PRO A 269 -31.64 -4.53 4.36
C PRO A 269 -32.06 -4.46 5.83
N LYS A 270 -31.28 -5.12 6.69
CA LYS A 270 -31.47 -5.19 8.15
C LYS A 270 -31.08 -3.87 8.82
N LEU A 271 -30.25 -3.05 8.18
CA LEU A 271 -29.66 -1.83 8.76
C LEU A 271 -30.03 -0.56 7.98
N LEU A 272 -31.19 -0.55 7.31
CA LEU A 272 -31.69 0.63 6.59
C LEU A 272 -31.81 1.84 7.54
N GLY A 273 -31.10 2.93 7.24
CA GLY A 273 -31.05 4.16 8.07
C GLY A 273 -30.05 4.13 9.22
N ILE A 274 -29.25 3.07 9.34
CA ILE A 274 -28.15 2.96 10.31
C ILE A 274 -26.78 3.16 9.63
N LEU A 275 -26.60 2.56 8.45
CA LEU A 275 -25.39 2.71 7.66
C LEU A 275 -25.58 3.83 6.63
N GLU A 276 -24.91 4.96 6.87
CA GLU A 276 -24.84 6.09 5.94
C GLU A 276 -23.39 6.44 5.62
N ALA A 277 -23.09 6.72 4.35
CA ALA A 277 -21.71 6.90 3.87
C ALA A 277 -20.94 8.04 4.57
N ASN A 278 -21.65 9.09 4.99
CA ASN A 278 -21.09 10.28 5.62
C ASN A 278 -20.97 10.19 7.16
N SER A 279 -21.66 9.25 7.80
CA SER A 279 -21.68 9.12 9.27
C SER A 279 -21.19 7.75 9.75
N THR A 280 -20.72 6.90 8.85
CA THR A 280 -20.20 5.57 9.16
C THR A 280 -18.70 5.51 8.90
N GLY A 281 -17.94 5.09 9.90
CA GLY A 281 -16.49 4.90 9.79
C GLY A 281 -16.09 3.44 10.02
N LEU A 282 -15.03 3.00 9.33
CA LEU A 282 -14.35 1.73 9.60
C LEU A 282 -13.30 1.94 10.69
N LEU A 283 -13.30 1.07 11.69
CA LEU A 283 -12.31 1.03 12.73
C LEU A 283 -11.53 -0.30 12.68
N VAL A 284 -10.29 -0.22 12.22
CA VAL A 284 -9.36 -1.36 12.11
C VAL A 284 -8.49 -1.44 13.36
N LEU A 285 -8.69 -2.47 14.18
CA LEU A 285 -8.03 -2.61 15.49
C LEU A 285 -6.82 -3.55 15.43
N ASP A 286 -5.64 -3.02 15.76
CA ASP A 286 -4.38 -3.73 16.05
C ASP A 286 -3.98 -4.83 15.06
N VAL A 287 -4.30 -4.70 13.77
CA VAL A 287 -3.88 -5.65 12.72
C VAL A 287 -2.41 -5.40 12.37
N GLN A 288 -1.54 -5.52 13.38
CA GLN A 288 -0.10 -5.24 13.33
C GLN A 288 0.71 -6.54 13.32
N TYR A 289 1.96 -6.45 12.85
CA TYR A 289 2.92 -7.56 12.97
C TYR A 289 3.05 -8.05 14.42
N TYR A 290 2.97 -7.15 15.39
CA TYR A 290 2.99 -7.51 16.81
C TYR A 290 1.88 -8.49 17.22
N CYS A 291 0.69 -8.36 16.65
CA CYS A 291 -0.51 -9.09 17.06
C CYS A 291 -0.84 -10.26 16.16
N ALA A 292 -0.65 -10.11 14.85
CA ALA A 292 -1.29 -10.92 13.83
C ALA A 292 -0.32 -11.77 13.00
N MET A 293 1.00 -11.63 13.20
CA MET A 293 2.00 -12.44 12.51
C MET A 293 2.55 -13.54 13.44
N PRO A 294 2.63 -14.81 13.00
CA PRO A 294 3.24 -15.85 13.80
C PRO A 294 4.73 -15.55 14.03
N HIS A 295 5.23 -15.93 15.21
CA HIS A 295 6.65 -15.82 15.58
C HIS A 295 7.26 -14.42 15.57
N VAL A 296 6.43 -13.38 15.52
CA VAL A 296 6.83 -11.97 15.63
C VAL A 296 6.14 -11.34 16.85
N GLY A 297 6.70 -10.26 17.39
CA GLY A 297 6.11 -9.49 18.48
C GLY A 297 5.67 -10.34 19.66
N LYS A 298 4.37 -10.31 20.00
CA LYS A 298 3.81 -11.06 21.14
C LYS A 298 3.89 -12.57 20.99
N HIS A 299 4.15 -13.06 19.78
CA HIS A 299 4.27 -14.48 19.45
C HIS A 299 5.71 -14.90 19.14
N SER A 300 6.70 -14.03 19.39
CA SER A 300 8.12 -14.30 19.10
C SER A 300 8.69 -15.56 19.76
N SER A 301 8.16 -15.97 20.91
CA SER A 301 8.58 -17.16 21.64
C SER A 301 7.73 -18.41 21.35
N MET A 302 6.95 -18.40 20.26
CA MET A 302 5.99 -19.45 19.96
C MET A 302 6.70 -20.68 19.37
N ASP A 303 6.71 -21.79 20.13
CA ASP A 303 7.20 -23.09 19.66
C ASP A 303 6.22 -23.69 18.64
N CYS A 304 6.73 -24.46 17.68
CA CYS A 304 5.98 -25.08 16.57
C CYS A 304 4.84 -26.03 17.01
N THR A 305 4.72 -26.31 18.31
CA THR A 305 3.73 -27.21 18.93
C THR A 305 2.63 -26.47 19.71
N THR A 306 2.61 -25.14 19.67
CA THR A 306 1.66 -24.34 20.45
C THR A 306 0.33 -24.17 19.70
N GLY A 307 -0.77 -24.53 20.36
CA GLY A 307 -2.13 -24.61 19.81
C GLY A 307 -2.81 -23.30 19.41
N LYS A 308 -2.07 -22.37 18.77
CA LYS A 308 -2.65 -21.19 18.10
C LYS A 308 -2.66 -21.31 16.58
N GLU A 309 -2.51 -22.52 16.03
CA GLU A 309 -2.66 -22.78 14.59
C GLU A 309 -3.98 -22.21 14.06
N TYR A 310 -5.08 -22.44 14.80
CA TYR A 310 -6.39 -21.87 14.49
C TYR A 310 -6.38 -20.34 14.36
N TYR A 311 -5.70 -19.64 15.28
CA TYR A 311 -5.68 -18.18 15.29
C TYR A 311 -5.03 -17.62 14.04
N PHE A 312 -3.84 -18.10 13.69
CA PHE A 312 -3.12 -17.63 12.50
C PHE A 312 -3.77 -18.11 11.21
N ASP A 313 -4.32 -19.32 11.20
CA ASP A 313 -5.10 -19.82 10.07
C ASP A 313 -6.32 -18.93 9.83
N ARG A 314 -7.11 -18.62 10.87
CA ARG A 314 -8.23 -17.68 10.77
C ARG A 314 -7.79 -16.30 10.28
N ILE A 315 -6.69 -15.77 10.82
CA ILE A 315 -6.15 -14.47 10.38
C ILE A 315 -5.83 -14.49 8.89
N LYS A 316 -5.10 -15.50 8.43
CA LYS A 316 -4.61 -15.64 7.06
C LYS A 316 -5.73 -15.95 6.06
N THR A 317 -6.61 -16.89 6.39
CA THR A 317 -7.60 -17.45 5.45
C THR A 317 -8.94 -16.72 5.47
N THR A 318 -9.30 -16.08 6.59
CA THR A 318 -10.62 -15.49 6.80
C THR A 318 -10.52 -14.00 7.06
N MET A 319 -9.89 -13.60 8.16
CA MET A 319 -9.93 -12.22 8.66
C MET A 319 -9.30 -11.21 7.71
N VAL A 320 -8.06 -11.45 7.24
CA VAL A 320 -7.35 -10.53 6.36
C VAL A 320 -8.09 -10.36 5.02
N PRO A 321 -8.49 -11.44 4.30
CA PRO A 321 -9.30 -11.30 3.08
C PRO A 321 -10.61 -10.53 3.28
N SER A 322 -11.29 -10.76 4.41
CA SER A 322 -12.51 -10.04 4.77
C SER A 322 -12.24 -8.53 4.97
N ILE A 323 -11.19 -8.18 5.73
CA ILE A 323 -10.80 -6.77 5.94
C ILE A 323 -10.42 -6.10 4.60
N GLN A 324 -9.68 -6.78 3.72
CA GLN A 324 -9.33 -6.25 2.40
C GLN A 324 -10.57 -5.91 1.57
N THR A 325 -11.55 -6.81 1.57
CA THR A 325 -12.81 -6.64 0.85
C THR A 325 -13.62 -5.45 1.40
N ILE A 326 -13.67 -5.31 2.72
CA ILE A 326 -14.35 -4.19 3.41
C ILE A 326 -13.64 -2.87 3.12
N LEU A 327 -12.31 -2.83 3.23
CA LEU A 327 -11.50 -1.64 2.91
C LEU A 327 -11.74 -1.17 1.48
N GLN A 328 -11.72 -2.09 0.51
CA GLN A 328 -11.97 -1.77 -0.89
C GLN A 328 -13.34 -1.12 -1.08
N LEU A 329 -14.38 -1.73 -0.52
CA LEU A 329 -15.74 -1.18 -0.61
C LEU A 329 -15.84 0.19 0.06
N MET A 330 -15.36 0.33 1.29
CA MET A 330 -15.51 1.57 2.05
C MET A 330 -14.72 2.72 1.41
N ARG A 331 -13.53 2.45 0.85
CA ARG A 331 -12.78 3.42 0.03
C ARG A 331 -13.54 3.83 -1.24
N GLN A 332 -14.14 2.87 -1.96
CA GLN A 332 -14.98 3.16 -3.13
C GLN A 332 -16.20 4.04 -2.79
N ARG A 333 -16.64 4.03 -1.53
CA ARG A 333 -17.74 4.84 -1.02
C ARG A 333 -17.28 6.10 -0.30
N SER A 334 -15.97 6.37 -0.29
CA SER A 334 -15.35 7.50 0.41
C SER A 334 -15.79 7.60 1.87
N MET A 335 -15.93 6.45 2.53
CA MET A 335 -16.24 6.35 3.95
C MET A 335 -14.93 6.47 4.75
N GLU A 336 -15.03 7.02 5.96
CA GLU A 336 -13.87 7.25 6.82
C GLU A 336 -13.24 5.93 7.29
N ILE A 337 -11.91 5.87 7.30
CA ILE A 337 -11.15 4.70 7.75
C ILE A 337 -10.16 5.15 8.83
N VAL A 338 -10.26 4.50 9.98
CA VAL A 338 -9.44 4.77 11.16
C VAL A 338 -8.77 3.49 11.62
N TYR A 339 -7.47 3.53 11.84
CA TYR A 339 -6.65 2.47 12.38
C TYR A 339 -6.29 2.77 13.83
N ALA A 340 -6.38 1.75 14.68
CA ALA A 340 -5.79 1.78 16.01
C ALA A 340 -4.56 0.86 16.05
N THR A 341 -3.45 1.36 16.57
CA THR A 341 -2.19 0.61 16.68
C THR A 341 -1.68 0.62 18.11
N ILE A 342 -1.17 -0.51 18.59
CA ILE A 342 -0.41 -0.55 19.84
C ILE A 342 0.97 0.02 19.54
N GLU A 343 1.29 1.17 20.12
CA GLU A 343 2.62 1.80 20.00
C GLU A 343 2.88 2.69 21.21
N SER A 344 4.05 2.54 21.82
CA SER A 344 4.46 3.38 22.94
C SER A 344 4.96 4.75 22.46
N MET A 345 4.70 5.79 23.24
CA MET A 345 5.23 7.14 22.99
C MET A 345 6.76 7.21 23.16
N THR A 346 7.34 6.24 23.86
CA THR A 346 8.77 6.14 24.13
C THR A 346 9.29 4.73 23.83
N LYS A 347 10.57 4.61 23.45
CA LYS A 347 11.19 3.31 23.16
C LYS A 347 11.20 2.33 24.35
N ASN A 348 11.15 2.85 25.59
CA ASN A 348 11.10 2.03 26.80
C ASN A 348 9.68 1.78 27.32
N GLY A 349 8.66 2.37 26.67
CA GLY A 349 7.25 2.16 27.00
C GLY A 349 6.87 2.56 28.42
N ARG A 350 7.48 3.63 28.97
CA ARG A 350 7.15 4.12 30.33
C ARG A 350 5.71 4.60 30.45
N ASP A 351 5.16 5.09 29.34
CA ASP A 351 3.83 5.64 29.12
C ASP A 351 2.72 4.58 29.06
N ARG A 352 3.08 3.29 29.00
CA ARG A 352 2.10 2.19 28.99
C ARG A 352 1.20 2.18 30.23
N SER A 353 -0.07 1.85 29.99
CA SER A 353 -1.04 1.56 31.05
C SER A 353 -0.58 0.42 31.95
N ARG A 354 -1.13 0.37 33.18
CA ARG A 354 -0.87 -0.73 34.11
C ARG A 354 -1.28 -2.08 33.52
N ALA A 355 -2.39 -2.13 32.79
CA ALA A 355 -2.86 -3.34 32.11
C ALA A 355 -1.83 -3.84 31.07
N HIS A 356 -1.32 -2.97 30.20
CA HIS A 356 -0.27 -3.34 29.24
C HIS A 356 1.02 -3.78 29.93
N LYS A 357 1.42 -3.11 31.02
CA LYS A 357 2.61 -3.49 31.80
C LYS A 357 2.48 -4.88 32.41
N VAL A 358 1.31 -5.20 33.01
CA VAL A 358 1.03 -6.52 33.60
C VAL A 358 0.96 -7.61 32.53
N ALA A 359 0.34 -7.32 31.39
CA ALA A 359 0.23 -8.26 30.28
C ALA A 359 1.52 -8.41 29.45
N GLY A 360 2.61 -7.72 29.81
CA GLY A 360 3.86 -7.74 29.05
C GLY A 360 3.77 -7.08 27.67
N ILE A 361 2.69 -6.35 27.37
CA ILE A 361 2.47 -5.72 26.07
C ILE A 361 3.39 -4.52 25.93
N HIS A 362 4.38 -4.60 25.04
CA HIS A 362 5.26 -3.49 24.71
C HIS A 362 5.58 -3.47 23.22
N VAL A 363 5.11 -2.43 22.54
CA VAL A 363 5.52 -2.09 21.18
C VAL A 363 6.27 -0.77 21.27
N ALA A 364 7.54 -0.77 20.88
CA ALA A 364 8.41 0.39 20.99
C ALA A 364 8.07 1.41 19.88
N LYS A 365 8.28 2.69 20.16
CA LYS A 365 8.08 3.74 19.16
C LYS A 365 8.89 3.47 17.89
N HIS A 366 8.21 3.49 16.75
CA HIS A 366 8.74 3.25 15.40
C HIS A 366 9.33 1.85 15.17
N SER A 367 9.01 0.86 16.00
CA SER A 367 9.48 -0.51 15.77
C SER A 367 8.72 -1.20 14.63
N PHE A 368 9.34 -2.21 14.04
CA PHE A 368 8.67 -3.08 13.05
C PHE A 368 7.35 -3.66 13.57
N ASP A 369 7.34 -4.08 14.84
CA ASP A 369 6.14 -4.58 15.53
C ASP A 369 4.96 -3.59 15.51
N ALA A 370 5.23 -2.27 15.42
CA ALA A 370 4.20 -1.25 15.37
C ALA A 370 3.49 -1.14 14.01
N LYS A 371 4.08 -1.70 12.95
CA LYS A 371 3.52 -1.61 11.60
C LYS A 371 2.26 -2.46 11.48
N VAL A 372 1.24 -1.91 10.81
CA VAL A 372 0.07 -2.67 10.34
C VAL A 372 0.54 -3.71 9.32
N LEU A 373 -0.14 -4.85 9.25
CA LEU A 373 0.14 -5.86 8.22
C LEU A 373 0.01 -5.24 6.83
N GLU A 374 1.01 -5.47 5.99
CA GLU A 374 1.09 -4.86 4.67
C GLU A 374 -0.16 -5.08 3.82
N SER A 375 -0.76 -6.28 3.90
CA SER A 375 -1.96 -6.67 3.16
C SER A 375 -3.19 -5.79 3.44
N VAL A 376 -3.19 -5.06 4.56
CA VAL A 376 -4.27 -4.16 4.99
C VAL A 376 -3.71 -2.81 5.47
N ALA A 377 -2.54 -2.42 4.95
CA ALA A 377 -1.85 -1.22 5.40
C ALA A 377 -2.71 0.05 5.20
N PRO A 378 -2.58 1.03 6.12
CA PRO A 378 -3.16 2.34 5.92
C PRO A 378 -2.51 3.06 4.73
N THR A 379 -3.31 3.86 4.03
CA THR A 379 -2.84 4.84 3.04
C THR A 379 -2.58 6.20 3.69
N ASP A 380 -2.01 7.13 2.94
CA ASP A 380 -1.77 8.51 3.40
C ASP A 380 -3.06 9.28 3.77
N TYR A 381 -4.23 8.77 3.37
CA TYR A 381 -5.54 9.36 3.67
C TYR A 381 -6.24 8.71 4.87
N ASP A 382 -5.70 7.62 5.41
CA ASP A 382 -6.30 6.93 6.54
C ASP A 382 -5.76 7.49 7.87
N ILE A 383 -6.61 7.56 8.89
CA ILE A 383 -6.23 8.07 10.22
C ILE A 383 -5.61 6.94 11.03
N VAL A 384 -4.41 7.12 11.57
CA VAL A 384 -3.75 6.14 12.44
C VAL A 384 -3.58 6.69 13.85
N ILE A 385 -4.18 6.01 14.84
CA ILE A 385 -4.18 6.42 16.25
C ILE A 385 -3.40 5.40 17.09
N PRO A 386 -2.17 5.73 17.54
CA PRO A 386 -1.43 4.87 18.44
C PRO A 386 -2.01 4.90 19.86
N ARG A 387 -2.05 3.75 20.52
CA ARG A 387 -2.58 3.57 21.88
C ARG A 387 -1.63 2.79 22.79
N THR A 388 -1.66 3.14 24.07
CA THR A 388 -0.80 2.58 25.13
C THR A 388 -1.61 1.86 26.23
N ALA A 389 -2.92 1.69 25.99
CA ALA A 389 -3.89 1.04 26.85
C ALA A 389 -4.95 0.31 26.02
N ILE A 390 -5.70 -0.62 26.62
CA ILE A 390 -6.66 -1.52 25.94
C ILE A 390 -7.77 -0.74 25.23
N SER A 391 -8.40 0.19 25.94
CA SER A 391 -9.50 1.01 25.42
C SER A 391 -8.98 2.07 24.45
N LEU A 392 -9.41 2.03 23.18
CA LEU A 392 -9.10 3.09 22.21
C LEU A 392 -9.80 4.40 22.58
N LEU A 393 -11.12 4.38 22.69
CA LEU A 393 -11.95 5.59 22.85
C LEU A 393 -11.80 6.25 24.23
N GLY A 394 -11.43 5.48 25.25
CA GLY A 394 -11.23 5.95 26.62
C GLY A 394 -9.83 6.51 26.91
N THR A 395 -8.83 6.22 26.06
CA THR A 395 -7.43 6.56 26.37
C THR A 395 -6.68 7.31 25.27
N THR A 396 -7.35 7.61 24.16
CA THR A 396 -6.81 8.38 23.05
C THR A 396 -7.75 9.54 22.68
N ASN A 397 -7.36 10.36 21.71
CA ASN A 397 -8.22 11.37 21.11
C ASN A 397 -9.15 10.81 20.02
N ALA A 398 -9.30 9.49 19.89
CA ALA A 398 -10.12 8.88 18.84
C ALA A 398 -11.58 9.36 18.85
N ASP A 399 -12.22 9.44 20.03
CA ASP A 399 -13.60 9.94 20.13
C ASP A 399 -13.72 11.39 19.65
N TYR A 400 -12.77 12.25 20.04
CA TYR A 400 -12.72 13.64 19.58
C TYR A 400 -12.62 13.72 18.04
N VAL A 401 -11.75 12.90 17.43
CA VAL A 401 -11.57 12.87 15.98
C VAL A 401 -12.83 12.36 15.28
N LEU A 402 -13.39 11.23 15.72
CA LEU A 402 -14.58 10.61 15.14
C LEU A 402 -15.80 11.55 15.18
N ARG A 403 -15.99 12.28 16.29
CA ARG A 403 -17.07 13.28 16.41
C ARG A 403 -16.92 14.45 15.45
N ASN A 404 -15.70 14.96 15.27
CA ASN A 404 -15.44 16.05 14.32
C ASN A 404 -15.63 15.62 12.86
N LEU A 405 -15.45 14.33 12.56
CA LEU A 405 -15.75 13.73 11.26
C LEU A 405 -17.25 13.44 11.08
N GLY A 406 -18.09 13.70 12.10
CA GLY A 406 -19.53 13.42 12.05
C GLY A 406 -19.88 11.93 12.12
N ILE A 407 -18.96 11.09 12.58
CA ILE A 407 -19.18 9.65 12.66
C ILE A 407 -20.11 9.33 13.84
N SER A 408 -21.18 8.60 13.55
CA SER A 408 -22.17 8.10 14.51
C SER A 408 -22.30 6.58 14.49
N CYS A 409 -21.85 5.93 13.41
CA CYS A 409 -21.81 4.47 13.25
C CYS A 409 -20.37 3.98 13.07
N LEU A 410 -19.98 2.94 13.81
CA LEU A 410 -18.65 2.33 13.75
C LEU A 410 -18.73 0.88 13.30
N VAL A 411 -18.07 0.57 12.18
CA VAL A 411 -17.82 -0.80 11.73
C VAL A 411 -16.47 -1.24 12.31
N ILE A 412 -16.46 -2.28 13.14
CA ILE A 412 -15.27 -2.72 13.88
C ILE A 412 -14.74 -4.04 13.30
N VAL A 413 -13.44 -4.03 12.99
CA VAL A 413 -12.68 -5.19 12.50
C VAL A 413 -11.31 -5.27 13.19
N GLY A 414 -10.63 -6.42 13.07
CA GLY A 414 -9.26 -6.62 13.54
C GLY A 414 -9.13 -7.50 14.78
N VAL A 415 -8.08 -7.28 15.57
CA VAL A 415 -7.70 -8.15 16.68
C VAL A 415 -7.50 -7.37 17.98
N SER A 416 -7.66 -7.99 19.15
CA SER A 416 -8.20 -9.34 19.37
C SER A 416 -9.67 -9.27 19.78
N THR A 417 -10.49 -10.27 19.40
CA THR A 417 -11.95 -10.28 19.71
C THR A 417 -12.19 -10.10 21.20
N LEU A 418 -11.56 -10.94 22.04
CA LEU A 418 -11.47 -10.70 23.48
C LEU A 418 -10.33 -9.72 23.76
N GLY A 419 -10.61 -8.68 24.55
CA GLY A 419 -9.67 -7.59 24.82
C GLY A 419 -10.03 -6.33 24.06
N THR A 420 -9.28 -6.00 22.99
CA THR A 420 -9.42 -4.71 22.29
C THR A 420 -10.80 -4.54 21.67
N VAL A 421 -11.27 -5.51 20.89
CA VAL A 421 -12.58 -5.42 20.19
C VAL A 421 -13.70 -5.33 21.23
N GLU A 422 -13.76 -6.25 22.19
CA GLU A 422 -14.78 -6.25 23.25
C GLU A 422 -14.83 -4.91 24.01
N THR A 423 -13.68 -4.38 24.40
CA THR A 423 -13.61 -3.12 25.16
C THR A 423 -14.06 -1.95 24.30
N THR A 424 -13.62 -1.91 23.03
CA THR A 424 -13.97 -0.83 22.11
C THR A 424 -15.46 -0.83 21.78
N VAL A 425 -16.07 -2.01 21.59
CA VAL A 425 -17.52 -2.15 21.40
C VAL A 425 -18.27 -1.57 22.60
N ARG A 426 -17.89 -1.94 23.82
CA ARG A 426 -18.54 -1.44 25.03
C ARG A 426 -18.43 0.08 25.15
N ASP A 427 -17.21 0.61 25.00
CA ASP A 427 -16.97 2.05 25.10
C ASP A 427 -17.70 2.85 24.01
N ALA A 428 -17.79 2.31 22.80
CA ALA A 428 -18.50 2.94 21.69
C ALA A 428 -20.01 3.00 21.95
N LEU A 429 -20.61 1.89 22.43
CA LEU A 429 -22.02 1.84 22.78
C LEU A 429 -22.35 2.83 23.93
N ASP A 430 -21.54 2.86 24.99
CA ASP A 430 -21.74 3.79 26.12
C ASP A 430 -21.60 5.26 25.71
N ARG A 431 -20.81 5.55 24.66
CA ARG A 431 -20.68 6.89 24.06
C ARG A 431 -21.79 7.22 23.07
N GLY A 432 -22.72 6.30 22.80
CA GLY A 432 -23.84 6.50 21.90
C GLY A 432 -23.52 6.35 20.42
N TYR A 433 -22.44 5.64 20.07
CA TYR A 433 -22.25 5.18 18.69
C TYR A 433 -23.14 3.98 18.41
N THR A 434 -23.66 3.87 17.18
CA THR A 434 -24.12 2.59 16.67
C THR A 434 -22.90 1.74 16.32
N VAL A 435 -22.89 0.47 16.71
CA VAL A 435 -21.72 -0.40 16.53
C VAL A 435 -22.10 -1.60 15.68
N VAL A 436 -21.33 -1.85 14.62
CA VAL A 436 -21.37 -3.05 13.80
C VAL A 436 -20.05 -3.79 13.98
N VAL A 437 -20.11 -5.05 14.41
CA VAL A 437 -18.93 -5.94 14.45
C VAL A 437 -19.04 -6.92 13.30
N VAL A 438 -17.97 -7.02 12.50
CA VAL A 438 -17.91 -7.97 11.39
C VAL A 438 -17.19 -9.23 11.87
N GLU A 439 -17.96 -10.29 12.13
CA GLU A 439 -17.52 -11.46 12.88
C GLU A 439 -16.33 -12.19 12.22
N ASP A 440 -16.41 -12.39 10.92
CA ASP A 440 -15.37 -13.03 10.11
C ASP A 440 -14.14 -12.13 9.89
N ALA A 441 -14.27 -10.82 10.15
CA ALA A 441 -13.19 -9.85 10.11
C ALA A 441 -12.59 -9.53 11.51
N VAL A 442 -12.91 -10.33 12.53
CA VAL A 442 -12.22 -10.31 13.84
C VAL A 442 -11.66 -11.69 14.21
N ALA A 443 -10.65 -11.74 15.07
CA ALA A 443 -10.04 -13.01 15.49
C ALA A 443 -9.57 -13.05 16.95
N PHE A 444 -9.67 -14.24 17.55
CA PHE A 444 -9.12 -14.57 18.87
C PHE A 444 -8.48 -15.96 18.87
N GLU A 445 -7.70 -16.25 19.92
CA GLU A 445 -6.89 -17.46 20.01
C GLU A 445 -7.72 -18.74 20.04
N THR A 446 -8.91 -18.69 20.66
CA THR A 446 -9.84 -19.81 20.77
C THR A 446 -11.17 -19.48 20.08
N PRO A 447 -11.76 -20.41 19.31
CA PRO A 447 -13.07 -20.23 18.69
C PRO A 447 -14.19 -20.02 19.73
N GLU A 448 -14.10 -20.71 20.87
CA GLU A 448 -15.12 -20.66 21.92
C GLU A 448 -15.19 -19.26 22.56
N GLU A 449 -14.05 -18.71 23.00
CA GLU A 449 -14.01 -17.38 23.62
C GLU A 449 -14.32 -16.29 22.60
N HIS A 450 -13.87 -16.46 21.34
CA HIS A 450 -14.26 -15.60 20.22
C HIS A 450 -15.79 -15.52 20.13
N MET A 451 -16.47 -16.67 20.03
CA MET A 451 -17.92 -16.69 19.87
C MET A 451 -18.67 -16.18 21.10
N ASP A 452 -18.14 -16.40 22.30
CA ASP A 452 -18.74 -15.87 23.52
C ASP A 452 -18.66 -14.35 23.61
N VAL A 453 -17.56 -13.74 23.14
CA VAL A 453 -17.48 -12.28 22.98
C VAL A 453 -18.51 -11.78 21.97
N ILE A 454 -18.63 -12.41 20.80
CA ILE A 454 -19.57 -12.01 19.75
C ILE A 454 -21.02 -12.05 20.27
N LYS A 455 -21.40 -13.11 21.00
CA LYS A 455 -22.73 -13.21 21.64
C LYS A 455 -22.95 -12.11 22.68
N ARG A 456 -21.94 -11.79 23.49
CA ARG A 456 -22.03 -10.71 24.49
C ARG A 456 -22.15 -9.34 23.82
N ALA A 457 -21.38 -9.07 22.76
CA ALA A 457 -21.48 -7.85 21.97
C ALA A 457 -22.89 -7.66 21.40
N SER A 458 -23.48 -8.71 20.83
CA SER A 458 -24.86 -8.69 20.35
C SER A 458 -25.86 -8.35 21.47
N ARG A 459 -25.73 -8.98 22.64
CA ARG A 459 -26.60 -8.70 23.81
C ARG A 459 -26.44 -7.30 24.37
N MET A 460 -25.27 -6.68 24.22
CA MET A 460 -25.04 -5.28 24.61
C MET A 460 -25.67 -4.28 23.63
N GLY A 461 -26.09 -4.71 22.44
CA GLY A 461 -26.72 -3.87 21.43
C GLY A 461 -25.86 -3.60 20.18
N ALA A 462 -24.71 -4.27 20.03
CA ALA A 462 -23.97 -4.22 18.77
C ALA A 462 -24.65 -5.09 17.69
N HIS A 463 -24.65 -4.61 16.45
CA HIS A 463 -25.05 -5.40 15.30
C HIS A 463 -23.90 -6.33 14.90
N ILE A 464 -24.19 -7.62 14.74
CA ILE A 464 -23.20 -8.60 14.29
C ILE A 464 -23.53 -8.98 12.86
N LEU A 465 -22.60 -8.74 11.94
CA LEU A 465 -22.69 -9.12 10.53
C LEU A 465 -21.50 -9.99 10.15
N ASP A 466 -21.62 -10.71 9.03
CA ASP A 466 -20.46 -11.18 8.28
C ASP A 466 -20.11 -10.18 7.17
N THR A 467 -18.96 -10.35 6.53
CA THR A 467 -18.50 -9.48 5.44
C THR A 467 -19.51 -9.40 4.31
N ARG A 468 -20.15 -10.52 3.96
CA ARG A 468 -21.12 -10.56 2.85
C ARG A 468 -22.35 -9.73 3.16
N ASP A 469 -22.91 -9.85 4.35
CA ASP A 469 -24.05 -9.09 4.82
C ASP A 469 -23.68 -7.60 4.87
N LEU A 470 -22.49 -7.23 5.39
CA LEU A 470 -22.03 -5.83 5.38
C LEU A 470 -21.93 -5.25 3.97
N LEU A 471 -21.34 -6.00 3.03
CA LEU A 471 -21.23 -5.58 1.63
C LEU A 471 -22.62 -5.30 1.04
N PHE A 472 -23.57 -6.21 1.27
CA PHE A 472 -24.94 -6.05 0.81
C PHE A 472 -25.61 -4.80 1.41
N GLU A 473 -25.50 -4.60 2.72
CA GLU A 473 -26.07 -3.43 3.40
C GLU A 473 -25.47 -2.13 2.85
N VAL A 474 -24.15 -2.00 2.77
CA VAL A 474 -23.52 -0.77 2.28
C VAL A 474 -23.83 -0.53 0.79
N GLN A 475 -23.86 -1.59 -0.04
CA GLN A 475 -24.19 -1.45 -1.45
C GLN A 475 -25.60 -0.95 -1.68
N THR A 476 -26.55 -1.37 -0.84
CA THR A 476 -27.96 -1.00 -0.94
C THR A 476 -28.29 0.34 -0.29
N THR A 477 -27.65 0.67 0.85
CA THR A 477 -27.95 1.88 1.63
C THR A 477 -27.15 3.10 1.21
N CYS A 478 -25.93 2.90 0.71
CA CYS A 478 -25.01 3.99 0.37
C CYS A 478 -24.78 4.01 -1.15
N PRO A 479 -25.39 4.90 -1.94
CA PRO A 479 -25.03 5.00 -3.36
C PRO A 479 -23.57 5.49 -3.52
N PRO A 480 -22.86 5.10 -4.60
CA PRO A 480 -21.53 5.62 -4.87
C PRO A 480 -21.59 7.15 -5.01
N ARG A 481 -20.69 7.88 -4.35
CA ARG A 481 -20.54 9.32 -4.57
C ARG A 481 -20.10 9.52 -6.02
N LEU A 482 -20.94 10.18 -6.82
CA LEU A 482 -20.51 10.75 -8.10
C LEU A 482 -19.31 11.64 -7.81
N ALA A 483 -18.22 11.48 -8.57
CA ALA A 483 -17.02 12.28 -8.44
C ALA A 483 -17.41 13.76 -8.45
N VAL A 484 -17.28 14.41 -7.31
CA VAL A 484 -17.53 15.84 -7.18
C VAL A 484 -16.42 16.52 -7.99
N GLU A 485 -16.80 17.16 -9.10
CA GLU A 485 -15.93 18.06 -9.85
C GLU A 485 -15.25 18.99 -8.86
N ALA A 486 -13.93 19.09 -8.96
CA ALA A 486 -13.10 19.93 -8.11
C ALA A 486 -13.70 21.34 -8.04
N VAL A 487 -14.35 21.66 -6.92
CA VAL A 487 -14.77 23.03 -6.64
C VAL A 487 -13.49 23.79 -6.34
N SER A 488 -13.04 24.56 -7.34
CA SER A 488 -12.00 25.56 -7.17
C SER A 488 -12.44 26.56 -6.10
N MET A 489 -11.67 26.68 -5.03
CA MET A 489 -11.59 27.90 -4.21
C MET A 489 -10.14 28.34 -4.11
#